data_AF-A0A2I0QDR4-F1
#
_entry.id   AF-A0A2I0QDR4-F1
#
_cell.length_a   1.000
_cell.length_b   1.000
_cell.length_c   1.000
_cell.angle_alpha   90.00
_cell.angle_beta   90.00
_cell.angle_gamma   90.00
#
_symmetry.space_group_name_H-M   'P 1'
#
loop_
_entity.id
_entity.type
_entity.pdbx_description
1 polymer ?
#
loop_
_entity_poly.entity_id
_entity_poly.type
_entity_poly.pdbx_seq_one_letter_code
_entity_poly.pdbx_strand_id
1 'polypeptide(L)'
;MTKTTKKTKIIAISGKGGVGKTTVSALLIRWLNNSGIKRLLAVDADPDSNLPDALGVAFEKTIGDIREDLFNINLPPGADKRAWIDSKIFEITKETGNFDLIVMG
;
A
#
# COMPACT_ATOMS: atom_id res chain seq x y z
N MET A 1 20.01 -22.82 -11.37
CA MET A 1 19.73 -22.06 -10.14
C MET A 1 18.22 -22.03 -9.92
N THR A 2 17.72 -22.81 -8.97
CA THR A 2 16.30 -22.86 -8.61
C THR A 2 15.91 -21.57 -7.89
N LYS A 3 15.04 -20.76 -8.50
CA LYS A 3 14.39 -19.62 -7.82
C LYS A 3 13.55 -20.19 -6.68
N THR A 4 14.05 -20.17 -5.45
CA THR A 4 13.24 -20.44 -4.27
C THR A 4 12.23 -19.30 -4.12
N THR A 5 11.01 -19.50 -4.59
CA THR A 5 9.91 -18.55 -4.39
C THR A 5 9.56 -18.51 -2.91
N LYS A 6 10.10 -17.51 -2.19
CA LYS A 6 9.74 -17.26 -0.79
C LYS A 6 8.25 -16.92 -0.73
N LYS A 7 7.46 -17.78 -0.07
CA LYS A 7 6.01 -17.60 0.06
C LYS A 7 5.71 -16.36 0.90
N THR A 8 5.04 -15.38 0.32
CA THR A 8 4.54 -14.19 1.03
C THR A 8 3.38 -14.58 1.93
N LYS A 9 3.38 -14.11 3.18
CA LYS A 9 2.22 -14.24 4.08
C LYS A 9 1.34 -13.00 3.90
N ILE A 10 0.06 -13.22 3.61
CA ILE A 10 -0.93 -12.15 3.48
C ILE A 10 -1.83 -12.21 4.72
N ILE A 11 -2.00 -11.08 5.39
CA ILE A 11 -2.91 -10.93 6.51
C ILE A 11 -3.94 -9.89 6.09
N ALA A 12 -5.21 -10.30 6.01
CA ALA A 12 -6.32 -9.41 5.71
C ALA A 12 -7.19 -9.25 6.95
N ILE A 13 -7.49 -7.99 7.31
CA ILE A 13 -8.35 -7.65 8.44
C ILE A 13 -9.69 -7.17 7.87
N SER A 14 -10.78 -7.84 8.24
CA SER A 14 -12.12 -7.57 7.75
C SER A 14 -13.13 -7.48 8.90
N GLY A 15 -14.25 -6.81 8.65
CA GLY A 15 -15.27 -6.49 9.65
C GLY A 15 -16.11 -5.28 9.25
N LYS A 16 -17.23 -5.07 9.96
CA LYS A 16 -18.15 -3.94 9.71
C LYS A 16 -17.45 -2.58 9.87
N GLY A 17 -18.06 -1.51 9.38
CA GLY A 17 -17.59 -0.14 9.62
C GLY A 17 -17.51 0.15 11.12
N GLY A 18 -16.45 0.83 11.57
CA GLY A 18 -16.31 1.28 12.96
C GLY A 18 -15.89 0.22 14.00
N VAL A 19 -15.68 -1.05 13.64
CA VAL A 19 -15.29 -2.11 14.61
C VAL A 19 -13.81 -2.06 15.05
N GLY A 20 -13.05 -1.05 14.61
CA GLY A 20 -11.64 -0.88 14.98
C GLY A 20 -10.63 -1.60 14.08
N LYS A 21 -11.00 -1.95 12.84
CA LYS A 21 -10.09 -2.61 11.88
C LYS A 21 -8.76 -1.89 11.72
N THR A 22 -8.80 -0.59 11.43
CA THR A 22 -7.63 0.27 11.25
C THR A 22 -6.73 0.28 12.48
N THR A 23 -7.33 0.35 13.68
CA THR A 23 -6.60 0.28 14.95
C THR A 23 -5.87 -1.05 15.11
N VAL A 24 -6.56 -2.17 14.84
CA VAL A 24 -5.94 -3.50 14.92
C VAL A 24 -4.83 -3.65 13.88
N SER A 25 -5.04 -3.16 12.65
CA SER A 25 -4.01 -3.15 11.60
C SER A 25 -2.76 -2.39 12.03
N ALA A 26 -2.92 -1.18 12.57
CA ALA A 26 -1.81 -0.35 13.02
C ALA A 26 -1.02 -1.01 14.17
N LEU A 27 -1.73 -1.58 15.16
CA LEU A 27 -1.10 -2.32 16.27
C LEU A 27 -0.37 -3.57 15.78
N LEU A 28 -0.96 -4.31 14.85
CA LEU A 28 -0.33 -5.49 14.26
C LEU A 28 0.95 -5.12 13.52
N ILE A 29 0.92 -4.08 12.67
CA ILE A 29 2.09 -3.59 11.94
C ILE A 29 3.21 -3.21 12.91
N ARG A 30 2.87 -2.44 13.96
CA ARG A 30 3.85 -2.05 15.00
C ARG A 30 4.42 -3.26 15.73
N TRP A 31 3.59 -4.23 16.09
CA TRP A 31 4.04 -5.45 16.77
C TRP A 31 4.94 -6.32 15.90
N LEU A 32 4.59 -6.52 14.62
CA LEU A 32 5.41 -7.27 13.66
C LEU A 32 6.78 -6.61 13.50
N ASN A 33 6.80 -5.28 13.41
CA ASN A 33 8.06 -4.53 13.34
C ASN A 33 8.93 -4.68 14.58
N ASN A 34 8.35 -4.52 15.76
CA ASN A 34 9.05 -4.70 17.03
C ASN A 34 9.56 -6.14 17.22
N SER A 35 8.92 -7.12 16.56
CA SER A 35 9.31 -8.52 16.54
C SER A 35 10.42 -8.83 15.51
N GLY A 36 10.96 -7.81 14.83
CA GLY A 36 12.08 -7.94 13.89
C GLY A 36 11.67 -8.23 12.45
N ILE A 37 10.37 -8.21 12.12
CA ILE A 37 9.90 -8.40 10.74
C ILE A 37 10.02 -7.09 9.98
N LYS A 38 11.06 -6.97 9.15
CA LYS A 38 11.35 -5.75 8.37
C LYS A 38 10.78 -5.74 6.94
N ARG A 39 10.26 -6.87 6.45
CA ARG A 39 9.68 -6.96 5.10
C ARG A 39 8.16 -6.96 5.21
N LEU A 40 7.61 -5.78 5.46
CA LEU A 40 6.20 -5.57 5.69
C LEU A 40 5.68 -4.53 4.71
N LEU A 41 4.67 -4.90 3.94
CA LEU A 41 3.90 -3.98 3.11
C LEU A 41 2.53 -3.80 3.77
N ALA A 42 2.26 -2.59 4.25
CA ALA A 42 0.95 -2.17 4.73
C ALA A 42 0.14 -1.64 3.54
N VAL A 43 -1.13 -2.05 3.48
CA VAL A 43 -2.07 -1.60 2.45
C VAL A 43 -3.30 -1.07 3.17
N ASP A 44 -3.57 0.24 3.04
CA ASP A 44 -4.86 0.80 3.40
C ASP A 44 -5.83 0.57 2.24
N ALA A 45 -6.86 -0.25 2.48
CA ALA A 45 -7.85 -0.61 1.49
C ALA A 45 -9.19 0.13 1.69
N ASP A 46 -9.27 1.01 2.69
CA ASP A 46 -10.43 1.84 2.92
C ASP A 46 -10.36 3.11 2.03
N PRO A 47 -11.49 3.59 1.48
CA PRO A 47 -11.52 4.84 0.71
C PRO A 47 -11.22 6.05 1.59
N ASP A 48 -11.78 6.05 2.81
CA ASP A 48 -11.43 7.00 3.85
C ASP A 48 -10.12 6.55 4.51
N SER A 49 -9.01 7.02 3.95
CA SER A 49 -7.64 6.63 4.33
C SER A 49 -7.32 7.07 5.77
N ASN A 50 -7.25 6.10 6.68
CA ASN A 50 -7.04 6.35 8.12
C ASN A 50 -5.84 5.60 8.69
N LEU A 51 -5.35 4.57 7.98
CA LEU A 51 -4.19 3.80 8.41
C LEU A 51 -2.88 4.62 8.39
N PRO A 52 -2.61 5.49 7.38
CA PRO A 52 -1.42 6.33 7.37
C PRO A 52 -1.32 7.21 8.63
N ASP A 53 -2.43 7.85 9.01
CA ASP A 53 -2.51 8.69 10.22
C ASP A 53 -2.26 7.88 11.49
N ALA A 54 -2.89 6.70 11.60
CA ALA A 54 -2.68 5.80 12.74
C ALA A 54 -1.23 5.32 12.87
N LEU A 55 -0.47 5.29 11.75
CA LEU A 55 0.94 4.93 11.70
C LEU A 55 1.88 6.14 11.78
N GLY A 56 1.36 7.37 11.76
CA GLY A 56 2.15 8.61 11.76
C GLY A 56 2.93 8.82 10.45
N VAL A 57 2.37 8.37 9.32
CA VAL A 57 2.99 8.43 8.01
C VAL A 57 2.21 9.38 7.11
N ALA A 58 2.87 10.42 6.63
CA ALA A 58 2.32 11.27 5.59
C ALA A 58 2.39 10.58 4.22
N PHE A 59 1.34 10.78 3.42
CA PHE A 59 1.26 10.37 2.01
C PHE A 59 0.74 11.55 1.19
N GLU A 60 1.11 11.62 -0.09
CA GLU A 60 0.74 12.72 -0.99
C GLU A 60 -0.24 12.31 -2.08
N LYS A 61 -0.21 11.04 -2.47
CA LYS A 61 -1.04 10.46 -3.52
C LYS A 61 -1.47 9.05 -3.16
N THR A 62 -2.57 8.63 -3.75
CA THR A 62 -3.26 7.36 -3.57
C THR A 62 -3.39 6.61 -4.89
N ILE A 63 -3.80 5.34 -4.83
CA ILE A 63 -4.15 4.58 -6.03
C ILE A 63 -5.34 5.22 -6.77
N GLY A 64 -6.27 5.84 -6.04
CA GLY A 64 -7.36 6.65 -6.58
C GLY A 64 -6.86 7.77 -7.49
N ASP A 65 -5.83 8.50 -7.08
CA ASP A 65 -5.22 9.57 -7.88
C ASP A 65 -4.57 9.03 -9.16
N ILE A 66 -3.88 7.88 -9.09
CA ILE A 66 -3.29 7.22 -10.26
C ILE A 66 -4.38 6.84 -11.27
N ARG A 67 -5.52 6.34 -10.78
CA ARG A 67 -6.66 5.99 -11.61
C ARG A 67 -7.19 7.24 -12.33
N GLU A 68 -7.27 8.38 -11.66
CA GLU A 68 -7.69 9.65 -12.27
C GLU A 68 -6.69 10.15 -13.30
N ASP A 69 -5.39 10.12 -12.99
CA ASP A 69 -4.30 10.46 -13.94
C ASP A 69 -4.39 9.58 -15.20
N LEU A 70 -4.71 8.28 -15.05
CA LEU A 70 -4.86 7.35 -16.17
C LEU A 70 -6.04 7.70 -17.10
N PHE A 71 -7.12 8.27 -16.57
CA PHE A 71 -8.24 8.72 -17.40
C PHE A 71 -7.93 9.99 -18.18
N ASN A 72 -7.04 10.84 -17.67
CA ASN A 72 -6.71 12.14 -18.24
C ASN A 72 -5.45 12.14 -19.12
N ILE A 73 -4.64 11.08 -19.06
CA ILE A 73 -3.37 11.01 -19.79
C ILE A 73 -3.55 10.59 -21.27
N ASN A 74 -2.93 11.34 -22.17
CA ASN A 74 -2.70 10.92 -23.55
C ASN A 74 -1.33 10.26 -23.66
N LEU A 75 -1.33 8.92 -23.61
CA LEU A 75 -0.11 8.14 -23.79
C LEU A 75 0.29 8.05 -25.27
N PRO A 76 1.61 8.05 -25.58
CA PRO A 76 2.08 7.85 -26.94
C PRO A 76 1.55 6.54 -27.56
N PRO A 77 1.33 6.49 -28.88
CA PRO A 77 1.01 5.25 -29.57
C PRO A 77 2.08 4.18 -29.28
N GLY A 78 1.65 3.01 -28.80
CA GLY A 78 2.55 1.90 -28.44
C GLY A 78 3.12 1.95 -27.02
N ALA A 79 2.77 2.95 -26.20
CA ALA A 79 3.16 2.96 -24.79
C ALA A 79 2.43 1.86 -24.00
N ASP A 80 3.16 1.19 -23.11
CA ASP A 80 2.58 0.18 -22.22
C ASP A 80 1.93 0.85 -21.00
N LYS A 81 0.59 0.78 -20.97
CA LYS A 81 -0.22 1.29 -19.87
C LYS A 81 0.11 0.61 -18.54
N ARG A 82 0.44 -0.69 -18.54
CA ARG A 82 0.76 -1.42 -17.31
C ARG A 82 2.07 -0.95 -16.70
N ALA A 83 3.11 -0.83 -17.53
CA ALA A 83 4.39 -0.31 -17.09
C ALA A 83 4.27 1.12 -16.52
N TRP A 84 3.40 1.95 -17.11
CA TRP A 84 3.11 3.28 -16.58
C TRP A 84 2.42 3.21 -15.21
N ILE A 85 1.38 2.38 -15.05
CA ILE A 85 0.70 2.19 -13.76
C ILE A 85 1.67 1.68 -12.71
N ASP A 86 2.45 0.64 -13.02
CA ASP A 86 3.44 0.07 -12.09
C ASP A 86 4.43 1.14 -11.65
N SER A 87 4.95 1.95 -12.58
CA SER A 87 5.82 3.09 -12.26
C SER A 87 5.17 4.08 -11.30
N LYS A 88 3.87 4.36 -11.47
CA LYS A 88 3.13 5.26 -10.58
C LYS A 88 2.86 4.65 -9.22
N ILE A 89 2.55 3.35 -9.15
CA ILE A 89 2.40 2.64 -7.88
C ILE A 89 3.71 2.70 -7.09
N PHE A 90 4.86 2.46 -7.74
CA PHE A 90 6.16 2.61 -7.10
C PHE A 90 6.43 4.05 -6.62
N GLU A 91 6.06 5.05 -7.41
CA GLU A 91 6.20 6.47 -7.05
C GLU A 91 5.41 6.85 -5.79
N ILE A 92 4.18 6.36 -5.63
CA ILE A 92 3.33 6.68 -4.48
C ILE A 92 3.57 5.79 -3.26
N THR A 93 4.26 4.66 -3.44
CA THR A 93 4.54 3.74 -2.34
C THR A 93 5.46 4.44 -1.34
N LYS A 94 4.97 4.60 -0.11
CA LYS A 94 5.75 5.26 0.94
C LYS A 94 6.67 4.26 1.63
N GLU A 95 7.94 4.29 1.26
CA GLU A 95 8.99 3.53 1.94
C GLU A 95 9.32 4.17 3.29
N THR A 96 9.26 3.37 4.36
CA THR A 96 9.75 3.77 5.69
C THR A 96 10.88 2.85 6.12
N GLY A 97 11.59 3.19 7.20
CA GLY A 97 12.68 2.33 7.70
C GLY A 97 12.24 0.92 8.15
N ASN A 98 10.93 0.72 8.38
CA ASN A 98 10.41 -0.48 9.02
C ASN A 98 9.28 -1.17 8.24
N PHE A 99 8.57 -0.46 7.36
CA PHE A 99 7.51 -1.01 6.51
C PHE A 99 7.28 -0.10 5.30
N ASP A 100 6.73 -0.64 4.23
CA ASP A 100 6.25 0.15 3.09
C ASP A 100 4.75 0.32 3.20
N LEU A 101 4.21 1.43 2.69
CA LEU A 101 2.79 1.74 2.76
C LEU A 101 2.23 2.12 1.39
N ILE A 102 1.12 1.49 1.03
CA ILE A 102 0.28 1.88 -0.10
C ILE A 102 -1.10 2.26 0.43
N VAL A 103 -1.65 3.35 -0.10
CA VAL A 103 -2.95 3.89 0.28
C VAL A 103 -3.87 3.82 -0.94
N MET A 104 -5.04 3.19 -0.79
CA MET A 104 -5.98 3.02 -1.90
C MET A 104 -6.61 4.35 -2.30
N GLY A 105 -7.26 5.07 -1.38
CA GLY A 105 -7.97 6.33 -1.70
C GLY A 105 -9.21 6.11 -2.56
#